data_AF-A0AAV9LWF0-F1
#
_entry.id   AF-A0AAV9LWF0-F1
#
_cell.length_a   1.000
_cell.length_b   1.000
_cell.length_c   1.000
_cell.angle_alpha   90.00
_cell.angle_beta   90.00
_cell.angle_gamma   90.00
#
_symmetry.space_group_name_H-M   'P 1'
#
loop_
_entity.id
_entity.type
_entity.pdbx_description
1 polymer ?
#
loop_
_entity_poly.entity_id
_entity_poly.type
_entity_poly.pdbx_seq_one_letter_code
_entity_poly.pdbx_strand_id
1 'polypeptide(L)'
;MKGVVRFGKVAYELDLPNELASVHPVFHVSMLKKCVGDPTSIVPLEGLGVKENLSYEEVPIEILDRKVKKLRNKEVASMKVLWMNQLVEGATWEAEADMMSRNPHLFPSTPTLA
;
A
#
# COMPACT_ATOMS: atom_id res chain seq x y z
N MET A 1 11.78 -11.82 11.45
CA MET A 1 11.70 -10.57 12.23
C MET A 1 12.92 -10.48 13.14
N LYS A 2 13.98 -9.78 12.71
CA LYS A 2 15.02 -9.29 13.62
C LYS A 2 14.60 -7.86 13.99
N GLY A 3 14.53 -7.52 15.29
CA GLY A 3 14.26 -6.14 15.73
C GLY A 3 12.93 -5.85 16.43
N VAL A 4 12.33 -6.82 17.16
CA VAL A 4 11.19 -6.55 18.04
C VAL A 4 11.51 -7.02 19.46
N VAL A 5 11.58 -6.09 20.41
CA VAL A 5 11.80 -6.38 21.83
C VAL A 5 10.51 -6.15 22.60
N ARG A 6 10.04 -7.17 23.32
CA ARG A 6 8.81 -7.04 24.12
C ARG A 6 9.11 -6.42 25.48
N PHE A 7 8.40 -5.34 25.81
CA PHE A 7 8.41 -4.70 27.12
C PHE A 7 7.09 -4.97 27.86
N GLY A 8 7.18 -5.70 28.97
CA GLY A 8 6.01 -6.06 29.76
C GLY A 8 4.97 -6.86 28.98
N LYS A 9 3.70 -6.78 29.41
CA LYS A 9 2.64 -7.63 28.83
C LYS A 9 2.20 -7.18 27.44
N VAL A 10 2.30 -5.90 27.15
CA VAL A 10 1.55 -5.24 26.07
C VAL A 10 2.38 -4.20 25.32
N ALA A 11 3.65 -3.97 25.63
CA ALA A 11 4.48 -3.03 24.86
C ALA A 11 5.55 -3.76 24.04
N TYR A 12 5.88 -3.20 22.89
CA TYR A 12 6.91 -3.69 21.99
C TYR A 12 7.73 -2.51 21.49
N GLU A 13 9.05 -2.60 21.62
CA GLU A 13 9.99 -1.69 20.99
C GLU A 13 10.32 -2.23 19.60
N LEU A 14 10.16 -1.38 18.59
CA LEU A 14 10.47 -1.65 17.19
C LEU A 14 11.79 -0.97 16.81
N ASP A 15 12.62 -1.67 16.05
CA ASP A 15 13.78 -1.10 15.39
C ASP A 15 13.32 -0.27 14.17
N LEU A 16 12.99 1.00 14.42
CA LEU A 16 12.46 1.90 13.41
C LEU A 16 13.57 2.47 12.50
N PRO A 17 13.28 2.68 11.20
CA PRO A 17 14.19 3.38 10.30
C PRO A 17 14.45 4.82 10.76
N ASN A 18 15.61 5.38 10.38
CA ASN A 18 15.99 6.76 10.71
C ASN A 18 15.00 7.80 10.14
N GLU A 19 14.30 7.49 9.05
CA GLU A 19 13.25 8.35 8.49
C GLU A 19 12.09 8.56 9.47
N LEU A 20 11.93 7.67 10.46
CA LEU A 20 10.92 7.73 11.51
C LEU A 20 11.50 8.06 12.89
N ALA A 21 12.69 8.66 12.96
CA ALA A 21 13.36 8.96 14.24
C ALA A 21 12.54 9.87 15.19
N SER A 22 11.56 10.62 14.67
CA SER A 22 10.64 11.42 15.49
C SER A 22 9.52 10.60 16.14
N VAL A 23 9.33 9.35 15.74
CA VAL A 23 8.29 8.45 16.25
C VAL A 23 8.85 7.67 17.43
N HIS A 24 8.08 7.60 18.53
CA HIS A 24 8.47 6.82 19.69
C HIS A 24 8.53 5.32 19.33
N PRO A 25 9.66 4.62 19.54
CA PRO A 25 9.85 3.24 19.05
C PRO A 25 9.06 2.21 19.84
N VAL A 26 8.58 2.57 21.04
CA VAL A 26 7.76 1.68 21.88
C VAL A 26 6.28 1.88 21.59
N PHE A 27 5.62 0.80 21.16
CA PHE A 27 4.20 0.74 20.85
C PHE A 27 3.46 -0.16 21.83
N HIS A 28 2.30 0.30 22.30
CA HIS A 28 1.42 -0.50 23.13
C HIS A 28 0.42 -1.30 22.28
N VAL A 29 0.54 -2.61 22.30
CA VAL A 29 -0.28 -3.56 21.56
C VAL A 29 -1.06 -4.45 22.55
N SER A 30 -2.16 -3.92 23.10
CA SER A 30 -3.00 -4.61 24.09
C SER A 30 -4.06 -5.55 23.51
N MET A 31 -4.23 -5.58 22.19
CA MET A 31 -5.33 -6.29 21.52
C MET A 31 -4.87 -7.27 20.45
N LEU A 32 -3.67 -7.83 20.58
CA LEU A 32 -3.30 -9.02 19.78
C LEU A 32 -4.16 -10.20 20.25
N LYS A 33 -5.33 -10.33 19.65
CA LYS A 33 -6.08 -11.59 19.69
C LYS A 33 -5.32 -12.59 18.84
N LYS A 34 -5.17 -13.82 19.34
CA LYS A 34 -4.70 -14.93 18.51
C LYS A 34 -5.63 -15.00 17.29
N CYS A 35 -5.11 -14.71 16.10
CA CYS A 35 -5.77 -15.05 14.86
C CYS A 35 -5.80 -16.58 14.77
N VAL A 36 -6.89 -17.17 15.27
CA VAL A 36 -7.25 -18.56 14.96
C VAL A 36 -7.83 -18.48 13.56
N GLY A 37 -6.94 -18.53 12.56
CA GLY A 37 -7.22 -18.07 11.21
C GLY A 37 -8.47 -18.71 10.62
N ASP A 38 -9.38 -17.87 10.16
CA ASP A 38 -10.19 -18.21 9.01
C ASP A 38 -9.21 -18.35 7.82
N PRO A 39 -9.09 -19.53 7.19
CA PRO A 39 -8.19 -19.74 6.06
C PRO A 39 -8.38 -18.72 4.92
N THR A 40 -9.56 -18.11 4.81
CA THR A 40 -9.85 -17.07 3.82
C THR A 40 -9.18 -15.72 4.10
N SER A 41 -8.75 -15.48 5.34
CA SER A 41 -8.08 -14.24 5.76
C SER A 41 -6.55 -14.33 5.67
N ILE A 42 -6.01 -15.52 5.40
CA ILE A 42 -4.57 -15.74 5.29
C ILE A 42 -4.17 -15.49 3.84
N VAL A 43 -3.44 -14.41 3.60
CA VAL A 43 -2.85 -14.14 2.28
C VAL A 43 -1.61 -15.02 2.12
N PRO A 44 -1.57 -15.93 1.13
CA PRO A 44 -0.39 -16.75 0.88
C PRO A 44 0.78 -15.86 0.42
N LEU A 45 1.90 -15.95 1.12
CA LEU A 45 3.12 -15.19 0.75
C LEU A 45 3.82 -15.75 -0.50
N GLU A 46 3.55 -17.02 -0.82
CA GLU A 46 4.21 -17.79 -1.89
C GLU A 46 3.96 -17.21 -3.30
N GLY A 47 2.99 -16.30 -3.46
CA GLY A 47 2.74 -15.57 -4.72
C GLY A 47 3.06 -14.07 -4.68
N LEU A 48 3.37 -13.51 -3.51
CA LEU A 48 3.42 -12.05 -3.30
C LEU A 48 4.80 -11.44 -3.59
N GLY A 49 5.82 -12.27 -3.85
CA GLY A 49 7.19 -11.81 -4.10
C GLY A 49 7.84 -11.13 -2.89
N VAL A 50 7.48 -11.56 -1.68
CA VAL A 50 7.97 -10.95 -0.43
C VAL A 50 9.46 -11.20 -0.29
N LYS A 51 10.23 -10.12 -0.19
CA LYS A 51 11.67 -10.13 0.00
C LYS A 51 12.01 -10.55 1.44
N GLU A 52 13.26 -10.93 1.70
CA GLU A 52 13.71 -11.36 3.03
C GLU A 52 13.52 -10.30 4.14
N ASN A 53 13.49 -9.03 3.75
CA ASN A 53 13.19 -7.89 4.63
C ASN A 53 11.68 -7.69 4.87
N LEU A 54 10.83 -8.63 4.46
CA LEU A 54 9.36 -8.60 4.56
C LEU A 54 8.69 -7.48 3.74
N SER A 55 9.42 -6.84 2.80
CA SER A 55 8.84 -5.90 1.84
C SER A 55 8.37 -6.62 0.58
N TYR A 56 7.35 -6.07 -0.07
CA TYR A 56 6.94 -6.46 -1.41
C TYR A 56 6.65 -5.21 -2.23
N GLU A 57 6.72 -5.35 -3.55
CA GLU A 57 6.43 -4.26 -4.47
C GLU A 57 4.95 -4.31 -4.87
N GLU A 58 4.25 -3.19 -4.73
CA GLU A 58 2.91 -3.03 -5.29
C GLU A 58 3.00 -2.60 -6.74
N VAL A 59 2.70 -3.55 -7.63
CA VAL A 59 2.67 -3.31 -9.07
C VAL A 59 1.23 -3.00 -9.49
N PRO A 60 0.96 -1.83 -10.08
CA PRO A 60 -0.36 -1.52 -10.61
C PRO A 60 -0.57 -2.30 -11.92
N ILE A 61 -1.71 -2.99 -12.02
CA ILE A 61 -2.04 -3.81 -13.21
C ILE A 61 -2.99 -3.05 -14.13
N GLU A 62 -3.97 -2.36 -13.57
CA GLU A 62 -5.07 -1.79 -14.35
C GLU A 62 -5.63 -0.53 -13.72
N ILE A 63 -6.03 0.42 -14.56
CA ILE A 63 -6.83 1.58 -14.16
C ILE A 63 -8.30 1.21 -14.38
N LEU A 64 -9.02 1.02 -13.28
CA LEU A 64 -10.42 0.57 -13.28
C LEU A 64 -11.41 1.70 -13.54
N ASP A 65 -11.08 2.92 -13.12
CA ASP A 65 -11.96 4.09 -13.25
C ASP A 65 -11.18 5.40 -13.16
N ARG A 66 -11.77 6.49 -13.66
CA ARG A 66 -11.24 7.85 -13.56
C ARG A 66 -12.33 8.80 -13.10
N LYS A 67 -12.02 9.60 -12.08
CA LYS A 67 -12.95 10.59 -11.54
C LYS A 67 -12.29 11.96 -11.39
N VAL A 68 -12.99 12.99 -11.87
CA VAL A 68 -12.62 14.39 -11.63
C VAL A 68 -13.61 14.98 -10.63
N LYS A 69 -13.09 15.44 -9.49
CA LYS A 69 -13.87 16.19 -8.50
C LYS A 69 -13.64 17.68 -8.69
N LYS A 70 -14.70 18.41 -9.01
CA LYS A 70 -14.70 19.87 -8.98
C LYS A 70 -14.83 20.36 -7.54
N LEU A 71 -13.83 21.10 -7.08
CA LEU A 71 -13.87 21.86 -5.83
C LEU A 71 -14.16 23.33 -6.16
N ARG A 72 -14.32 24.16 -5.12
CA ARG A 72 -14.67 25.58 -5.26
C ARG A 72 -13.73 26.37 -6.18
N ASN A 73 -12.45 26.02 -6.22
CA ASN A 73 -11.39 26.76 -6.92
C ASN A 73 -10.47 25.91 -7.80
N LYS A 74 -10.68 24.58 -7.84
CA LYS A 74 -9.82 23.67 -8.61
C LYS A 74 -10.54 22.39 -8.95
N GLU A 75 -10.04 21.69 -9.95
CA GLU A 75 -10.44 20.32 -10.26
C GLU A 75 -9.33 19.37 -9.84
N VAL A 76 -9.71 18.25 -9.20
CA VAL A 76 -8.77 17.22 -8.76
C VAL A 76 -9.16 15.91 -9.43
N ALA A 77 -8.24 15.37 -10.21
CA ALA A 77 -8.45 14.10 -10.90
C ALA A 77 -7.76 12.95 -10.16
N SER A 78 -8.49 11.84 -10.03
CA SER A 78 -8.04 10.62 -9.37
C SER A 78 -8.40 9.41 -10.22
N MET A 79 -7.59 8.37 -10.15
CA MET A 79 -7.76 7.11 -10.86
C MET A 79 -7.90 5.97 -9.86
N LYS A 80 -8.82 5.05 -10.12
CA LYS A 80 -8.98 3.83 -9.35
C LYS A 80 -8.01 2.78 -9.89
N VAL A 81 -7.07 2.32 -9.07
CA VAL A 81 -5.95 1.47 -9.48
C VAL A 81 -6.09 0.09 -8.85
N LEU A 82 -6.05 -0.95 -9.69
CA LEU A 82 -5.93 -2.34 -9.27
C LEU A 82 -4.46 -2.73 -9.12
N TRP A 83 -4.12 -3.38 -8.02
CA TRP A 83 -2.77 -3.82 -7.69
C TRP A 83 -2.64 -5.34 -7.81
N MET A 84 -1.46 -5.82 -8.20
CA MET A 84 -1.21 -7.23 -8.55
C MET A 84 -1.63 -8.26 -7.50
N ASN A 85 -1.46 -7.90 -6.22
CA ASN A 85 -1.72 -8.79 -5.10
C ASN A 85 -3.00 -8.42 -4.33
N GLN A 86 -3.89 -7.65 -4.95
CA GLN A 86 -5.13 -7.17 -4.34
C GLN A 86 -6.36 -7.60 -5.15
N LEU A 87 -7.47 -7.83 -4.46
CA LEU A 87 -8.76 -7.97 -5.11
C LEU A 87 -9.27 -6.61 -5.62
N VAL A 88 -10.26 -6.62 -6.51
CA VAL A 88 -10.88 -5.40 -7.07
C VAL A 88 -11.48 -4.52 -5.97
N GLU A 89 -11.97 -5.11 -4.89
CA GLU A 89 -12.45 -4.40 -3.70
C GLU A 89 -11.33 -3.66 -2.95
N GLY A 90 -10.09 -4.14 -3.05
CA GLY A 90 -8.88 -3.54 -2.48
C GLY A 90 -8.25 -2.44 -3.35
N ALA A 91 -8.82 -2.14 -4.52
CA ALA A 91 -8.31 -1.09 -5.41
C ALA A 91 -8.42 0.30 -4.76
N THR A 92 -7.35 1.10 -4.90
CA THR A 92 -7.22 2.43 -4.27
C THR A 92 -7.47 3.57 -5.25
N TRP A 93 -7.76 4.77 -4.75
CA TRP A 93 -7.85 5.99 -5.56
C TRP A 93 -6.55 6.78 -5.44
N GLU A 94 -5.79 6.83 -6.52
CA GLU A 94 -4.51 7.55 -6.61
C GLU A 94 -4.66 8.85 -7.39
N ALA A 95 -3.77 9.83 -7.14
CA ALA A 95 -3.72 11.05 -7.95
C ALA A 95 -3.31 10.72 -9.39
N GLU A 96 -4.05 11.25 -10.36
CA GLU A 96 -3.81 10.97 -11.79
C GLU A 96 -2.38 11.36 -12.21
N ALA A 97 -1.91 12.53 -11.79
CA ALA A 97 -0.55 13.00 -12.09
C ALA A 97 0.54 12.07 -11.55
N ASP A 98 0.37 11.54 -10.33
CA ASP A 98 1.33 10.64 -9.72
C ASP A 98 1.36 9.28 -10.42
N MET A 99 0.21 8.80 -10.92
CA MET A 99 0.14 7.57 -11.69
C MET A 99 0.78 7.73 -13.06
N MET A 100 0.54 8.84 -13.77
CA MET A 100 1.20 9.12 -15.04
C MET A 100 2.72 9.22 -14.90
N SER A 101 3.20 9.85 -13.81
CA SER A 101 4.64 9.99 -13.58
C SER A 101 5.32 8.69 -13.17
N ARG A 102 4.70 7.89 -12.30
CA ARG A 102 5.31 6.66 -11.76
C ARG A 102 5.10 5.44 -12.64
N ASN A 103 3.98 5.38 -13.37
CA ASN A 103 3.55 4.22 -14.14
C ASN A 103 3.16 4.61 -15.58
N PRO A 104 4.06 5.23 -16.36
CA PRO A 104 3.74 5.73 -17.70
C PRO A 104 3.31 4.61 -18.67
N HIS A 105 3.73 3.38 -18.43
CA HIS A 105 3.38 2.20 -19.24
C HIS A 105 1.89 1.83 -19.18
N LEU A 106 1.16 2.30 -18.16
CA LEU A 106 -0.29 2.08 -18.04
C LEU A 106 -1.10 2.98 -18.98
N PHE A 107 -0.46 3.97 -19.59
CA PHE A 107 -1.12 4.96 -20.43
C PHE A 107 -0.74 4.75 -21.89
N PRO A 108 -1.71 4.79 -22.83
CA PRO A 108 -1.40 4.70 -24.24
C PRO A 108 -0.53 5.91 -24.65
N SER A 109 0.51 5.67 -25.45
CA SER A 109 1.27 6.73 -26.09
C SER A 109 0.31 7.58 -26.94
N THR A 110 0.21 8.87 -26.65
CA THR A 110 -0.65 9.79 -27.40
C THR A 110 -0.34 9.66 -28.89
N PRO A 111 -1.32 9.32 -29.76
CA PRO A 111 -1.07 9.35 -31.19
C PRO A 111 -0.79 10.79 -31.59
N THR A 112 0.42 11.06 -32.07
CA THR A 112 0.73 12.31 -32.76
C THR A 112 -0.17 12.35 -34.00
N LEU A 113 -1.21 13.18 -33.98
CA LEU A 113 -1.95 13.50 -35.19
C LEU A 113 -1.02 14.32 -36.09
N ALA A 114 -0.65 13.71 -37.22
CA ALA A 114 -0.03 14.37 -38.36
C ALA A 114 -1.10 15.14 -39.17
#